data_AF-A0A419E7Z8-F1
#
_entry.id   AF-A0A419E7Z8-F1
#
_cell.length_a   1.000
_cell.length_b   1.000
_cell.length_c   1.000
_cell.angle_alpha   90.00
_cell.angle_beta   90.00
_cell.angle_gamma   90.00
#
_symmetry.space_group_name_H-M   'P 1'
#
loop_
_entity.id
_entity.type
_entity.pdbx_description
1 polymer ?
#
loop_
_entity_poly.entity_id
_entity_poly.type
_entity_poly.pdbx_seq_one_letter_code
_entity_poly.pdbx_strand_id
1 'polypeptide(L)'
;MMRKGLRRGTTPQARQPKIPPKLRRANQLMAAGNYIAAAEAFEQVGRAWETRGVKRSASMFLQAGRARILAGQKDVGIAHLKHGLESVASTGRVVWLAKAGNRVVAELNQKGMTTEAQEIANWLQATIPPTQDVVRGISAGMNATPAKKVILPTHCPSCGGSIIADDVEWLDEITAECNWCGNPIRAES
;
A
#
# COMPACT_ATOMS: atom_id res chain seq x y z
N MET A 1 17.56 54.66 5.71
CA MET A 1 16.53 53.78 5.11
C MET A 1 17.21 52.68 4.33
N MET A 2 17.10 51.41 4.69
CA MET A 2 17.43 50.25 3.83
C MET A 2 16.96 48.96 4.54
N ARG A 3 15.77 48.48 4.16
CA ARG A 3 15.22 47.21 4.65
C ARG A 3 15.81 46.07 3.81
N LYS A 4 16.61 45.21 4.44
CA LYS A 4 17.08 43.93 3.85
C LYS A 4 15.85 43.05 3.58
N GLY A 5 15.55 42.82 2.30
CA GLY A 5 14.52 41.90 1.86
C GLY A 5 14.90 40.45 2.17
N LEU A 6 14.10 39.80 3.00
CA LEU A 6 14.10 38.35 3.21
C LEU A 6 13.76 37.66 1.89
N ARG A 7 14.73 36.96 1.30
CA ARG A 7 14.48 36.04 0.18
C ARG A 7 13.69 34.85 0.71
N ARG A 8 12.40 34.76 0.35
CA ARG A 8 11.58 33.58 0.58
C ARG A 8 12.18 32.44 -0.24
N GLY A 9 12.74 31.44 0.44
CA GLY A 9 13.14 30.18 -0.18
C GLY A 9 11.91 29.50 -0.75
N THR A 10 11.90 29.31 -2.07
CA THR A 10 10.98 28.40 -2.74
C THR A 10 11.26 26.99 -2.24
N THR A 11 10.30 26.39 -1.53
CA THR A 11 10.32 24.97 -1.19
C THR A 11 10.44 24.15 -2.48
N PRO A 12 11.27 23.09 -2.53
CA PRO A 12 11.32 22.22 -3.69
C PRO A 12 9.95 21.58 -3.87
N GLN A 13 9.24 21.93 -4.94
CA GLN A 13 8.08 21.16 -5.38
C GLN A 13 8.59 19.75 -5.71
N ALA A 14 8.32 18.80 -4.81
CA ALA A 14 8.54 17.39 -5.08
C ALA A 14 7.82 17.07 -6.40
N ARG A 15 8.59 16.71 -7.44
CA ARG A 15 8.03 16.31 -8.73
C ARG A 15 7.05 15.17 -8.47
N GLN A 16 5.76 15.42 -8.70
CA GLN A 16 4.74 14.39 -8.49
C GLN A 16 5.11 13.15 -9.32
N PRO A 17 5.14 11.95 -8.73
CA PRO A 17 5.42 10.74 -9.48
C PRO A 17 4.44 10.60 -10.64
N LYS A 18 4.96 10.49 -11.87
CA LYS A 18 4.14 10.32 -13.07
C LYS A 18 3.44 8.97 -12.99
N ILE A 19 2.12 9.01 -12.84
CA ILE A 19 1.30 7.81 -12.68
C ILE A 19 1.24 7.05 -14.01
N PRO A 20 1.60 5.75 -14.04
CA PRO A 20 1.43 4.96 -15.23
C PRO A 20 -0.06 4.88 -15.60
N PRO A 21 -0.46 5.15 -16.86
CA PRO A 21 -1.87 5.02 -17.28
C PRO A 21 -2.40 3.60 -17.06
N LYS A 22 -1.51 2.60 -17.13
CA LYS A 22 -1.73 1.20 -16.79
C LYS A 22 -2.27 1.01 -15.36
N LEU A 23 -1.73 1.76 -14.38
CA LEU A 23 -2.16 1.66 -12.99
C LEU A 23 -3.59 2.20 -12.81
N ARG A 24 -3.88 3.36 -13.41
CA ARG A 24 -5.24 3.91 -13.38
C ARG A 24 -6.24 2.95 -14.03
N ARG A 25 -5.85 2.33 -15.15
CA ARG A 25 -6.67 1.29 -15.80
C ARG A 25 -6.86 0.07 -14.91
N ALA A 26 -5.82 -0.40 -14.23
CA ALA A 26 -5.90 -1.53 -13.29
C ALA A 26 -6.91 -1.26 -12.17
N ASN A 27 -6.85 -0.07 -11.55
CA ASN A 27 -7.80 0.33 -10.50
C ASN A 27 -9.24 0.40 -11.03
N GLN A 28 -9.44 0.93 -12.25
CA GLN A 28 -10.76 0.94 -12.89
C GLN A 28 -11.29 -0.48 -13.18
N LEU A 29 -10.44 -1.38 -13.67
CA LEU A 29 -10.81 -2.78 -13.91
C LEU A 29 -11.21 -3.48 -12.61
N MET A 30 -10.45 -3.21 -11.54
CA MET A 30 -10.72 -3.74 -10.21
C MET A 30 -12.08 -3.27 -9.69
N ALA A 31 -12.37 -1.98 -9.80
CA ALA A 31 -13.65 -1.40 -9.40
C ALA A 31 -14.82 -1.91 -10.26
N ALA A 32 -14.58 -2.19 -11.54
CA ALA A 32 -15.59 -2.75 -12.46
C ALA A 32 -15.81 -4.26 -12.28
N GLY A 33 -15.11 -4.92 -11.34
CA GLY A 33 -15.21 -6.36 -11.13
C GLY A 33 -14.52 -7.22 -12.20
N ASN A 34 -13.79 -6.60 -13.14
CA ASN A 34 -13.01 -7.34 -14.13
C ASN A 34 -11.67 -7.77 -13.52
N TYR A 35 -11.75 -8.76 -12.64
CA TYR A 35 -10.67 -9.16 -11.78
C TYR A 35 -9.48 -9.81 -12.52
N ILE A 36 -9.74 -10.58 -13.58
CA ILE A 36 -8.67 -11.18 -14.40
C ILE A 36 -7.82 -10.11 -15.07
N ALA A 37 -8.46 -9.18 -15.79
CA ALA A 37 -7.73 -8.11 -16.48
C ALA A 37 -7.08 -7.13 -15.47
N ALA A 38 -7.72 -6.89 -14.32
CA ALA A 38 -7.13 -6.10 -13.25
C ALA A 38 -5.84 -6.74 -12.74
N ALA A 39 -5.85 -8.05 -12.47
CA ALA A 39 -4.68 -8.79 -12.00
C ALA A 39 -3.49 -8.67 -12.97
N GLU A 40 -3.73 -8.91 -14.26
CA GLU A 40 -2.71 -8.79 -15.30
C GLU A 40 -2.15 -7.37 -15.41
N ALA A 41 -3.02 -6.37 -15.29
CA ALA A 41 -2.59 -4.98 -15.34
C ALA A 41 -1.71 -4.61 -14.13
N PHE A 42 -2.09 -5.03 -12.91
CA PHE A 42 -1.28 -4.83 -11.71
C PHE A 42 0.05 -5.55 -11.79
N GLU A 43 0.06 -6.83 -12.20
CA GLU A 43 1.29 -7.62 -12.33
C GLU A 43 2.28 -6.93 -13.29
N GLN A 44 1.81 -6.45 -14.44
CA GLN A 44 2.66 -5.75 -15.40
C GLN A 44 3.22 -4.43 -14.83
N VAL A 45 2.46 -3.71 -13.99
CA VAL A 45 2.99 -2.52 -13.28
C VAL A 45 4.01 -2.94 -12.23
N GLY A 46 3.71 -3.98 -11.45
CA GLY A 46 4.57 -4.54 -10.40
C GLY A 46 5.93 -4.94 -10.95
N ARG A 47 5.96 -5.76 -12.02
CA ARG A 47 7.20 -6.17 -12.70
C ARG A 47 8.00 -4.98 -13.25
N ALA A 48 7.32 -4.01 -13.88
CA ALA A 48 7.97 -2.80 -14.39
C ALA A 48 8.56 -1.90 -13.28
N TRP A 49 8.00 -1.95 -12.08
CA TRP A 49 8.50 -1.23 -10.90
C TRP A 49 9.59 -1.99 -10.16
N GLU A 50 9.46 -3.30 -10.04
CA GLU A 50 10.46 -4.18 -9.44
C GLU A 50 11.78 -4.13 -10.20
N THR A 51 11.74 -4.21 -11.54
CA THR A 51 12.91 -4.03 -12.41
C THR A 51 13.63 -2.69 -12.22
N ARG A 52 12.95 -1.69 -11.66
CA ARG A 52 13.49 -0.34 -11.38
C ARG A 52 13.79 -0.13 -9.89
N GLY A 53 13.63 -1.15 -9.04
CA GLY A 53 13.81 -1.05 -7.59
C GLY A 53 12.79 -0.13 -6.90
N VAL A 54 11.62 0.11 -7.49
CA VAL A 54 10.59 0.97 -6.89
C VAL A 54 9.92 0.22 -5.75
N LYS A 55 10.04 0.74 -4.51
CA LYS A 55 9.51 0.12 -3.28
C LYS A 55 8.04 -0.29 -3.32
N ARG A 56 7.23 0.37 -4.15
CA ARG A 56 5.79 0.13 -4.30
C ARG A 56 5.45 -1.03 -5.25
N SER A 57 6.45 -1.70 -5.85
CA SER A 57 6.23 -2.91 -6.65
C SER A 57 5.44 -3.97 -5.88
N ALA A 58 5.77 -4.15 -4.60
CA ALA A 58 5.10 -5.10 -3.72
C ALA A 58 3.59 -4.89 -3.60
N SER A 59 3.12 -3.63 -3.48
CA SER A 59 1.68 -3.36 -3.39
C SER A 59 0.93 -3.74 -4.68
N MET A 60 1.61 -3.72 -5.84
CA MET A 60 1.03 -4.18 -7.09
C MET A 60 0.85 -5.69 -7.11
N PHE A 61 1.84 -6.46 -6.63
CA PHE A 61 1.72 -7.92 -6.55
C PHE A 61 0.66 -8.36 -5.54
N LEU A 62 0.55 -7.69 -4.39
CA LEU A 62 -0.52 -7.96 -3.44
C LEU A 62 -1.91 -7.77 -4.07
N GLN A 63 -2.06 -6.76 -4.91
CA GLN A 63 -3.33 -6.42 -5.54
C GLN A 63 -3.65 -7.30 -6.74
N ALA A 64 -2.62 -7.71 -7.49
CA ALA A 64 -2.75 -8.78 -8.47
C ALA A 64 -3.23 -10.08 -7.80
N GLY A 65 -2.66 -10.45 -6.65
CA GLY A 65 -3.07 -11.63 -5.89
C GLY A 65 -4.53 -11.55 -5.42
N ARG A 66 -4.92 -10.41 -4.85
CA ARG A 66 -6.30 -10.14 -4.44
C ARG A 66 -7.30 -10.25 -5.60
N ALA A 67 -6.94 -9.68 -6.75
CA ALA A 67 -7.74 -9.75 -7.96
C ALA A 67 -7.89 -11.19 -8.47
N ARG A 68 -6.79 -11.97 -8.51
CA ARG A 68 -6.83 -13.39 -8.89
C ARG A 68 -7.72 -14.22 -7.96
N ILE A 69 -7.65 -13.99 -6.65
CA ILE A 69 -8.53 -14.67 -5.68
C ILE A 69 -10.00 -14.31 -5.92
N LEU A 70 -10.31 -13.03 -6.17
CA LEU A 70 -11.66 -12.59 -6.49
C LEU A 70 -12.17 -13.16 -7.82
N ALA A 71 -11.26 -13.48 -8.75
CA ALA A 71 -11.56 -14.19 -9.99
C ALA A 71 -11.64 -15.72 -9.85
N GLY A 72 -11.48 -16.27 -8.63
CA GLY A 72 -11.48 -17.71 -8.38
C GLY A 72 -10.14 -18.42 -8.67
N GLN A 73 -9.11 -17.71 -9.11
CA GLN A 73 -7.77 -18.24 -9.38
C GLN A 73 -6.92 -18.26 -8.12
N LYS A 74 -7.32 -19.10 -7.16
CA LYS A 74 -6.76 -19.15 -5.80
C LYS A 74 -5.25 -19.37 -5.80
N ASP A 75 -4.76 -20.43 -6.43
CA ASP A 75 -3.33 -20.80 -6.40
C ASP A 75 -2.44 -19.68 -6.93
N VAL A 76 -2.81 -19.13 -8.09
CA VAL A 76 -2.11 -18.00 -8.71
C VAL A 76 -2.17 -16.77 -7.81
N GLY A 77 -3.31 -16.52 -7.18
CA GLY A 77 -3.49 -15.39 -6.29
C GLY A 77 -2.63 -15.48 -5.02
N ILE A 78 -2.56 -16.66 -4.40
CA ILE A 78 -1.70 -16.91 -3.23
C ILE A 78 -0.22 -16.73 -3.59
N ALA A 79 0.21 -17.23 -4.74
CA ALA A 79 1.59 -17.03 -5.20
C ALA A 79 1.95 -15.54 -5.33
N HIS A 80 1.05 -14.72 -5.88
CA HIS A 80 1.24 -13.27 -5.98
C HIS A 80 1.27 -12.57 -4.62
N LEU A 81 0.42 -13.01 -3.68
CA LEU A 81 0.43 -12.48 -2.31
C LEU A 81 1.75 -12.78 -1.60
N LYS A 82 2.21 -14.03 -1.65
CA LYS A 82 3.50 -14.45 -1.05
C LYS A 82 4.65 -13.63 -1.64
N HIS A 83 4.72 -13.51 -2.96
CA HIS A 83 5.75 -12.72 -3.63
C HIS A 83 5.74 -11.23 -3.22
N GLY A 84 4.56 -10.63 -3.12
CA GLY A 84 4.43 -9.24 -2.66
C GLY A 84 4.91 -9.04 -1.21
N LEU A 85 4.62 -9.98 -0.31
CA LEU A 85 5.06 -9.93 1.08
C LEU A 85 6.58 -10.15 1.21
N GLU A 86 7.13 -11.12 0.48
CA GLU A 86 8.58 -11.38 0.42
C GLU A 86 9.36 -10.16 -0.10
N SER A 87 8.83 -9.51 -1.14
CA SER A 87 9.40 -8.28 -1.70
C SER A 87 9.45 -7.14 -0.68
N VAL A 88 8.55 -7.12 0.30
CA VAL A 88 8.60 -6.13 1.39
C VAL A 88 9.57 -6.55 2.48
N ALA A 89 9.57 -7.82 2.85
CA ALA A 89 10.51 -8.35 3.84
C ALA A 89 11.96 -8.05 3.44
N SER A 90 12.31 -8.22 2.16
CA SER A 90 13.65 -7.91 1.63
C SER A 90 14.02 -6.42 1.71
N THR A 91 13.03 -5.52 1.76
CA THR A 91 13.26 -4.06 1.88
C THR A 91 13.35 -3.56 3.33
N GLY A 92 13.23 -4.43 4.33
CA GLY A 92 13.35 -4.06 5.75
C GLY A 92 12.19 -3.22 6.30
N ARG A 93 11.06 -3.11 5.58
CA ARG A 93 9.88 -2.33 5.98
C ARG A 93 8.97 -3.11 6.92
N VAL A 94 9.47 -3.42 8.11
CA VAL A 94 8.83 -4.36 9.04
C VAL A 94 7.42 -3.94 9.46
N VAL A 95 7.18 -2.65 9.76
CA VAL A 95 5.84 -2.16 10.15
C VAL A 95 4.83 -2.31 9.02
N TRP A 96 5.23 -1.98 7.79
CA TRP A 96 4.36 -2.16 6.62
C TRP A 96 4.12 -3.65 6.34
N LEU A 97 5.15 -4.50 6.47
CA LEU A 97 5.03 -5.95 6.33
C LEU A 97 4.00 -6.52 7.31
N ALA A 98 4.04 -6.11 8.57
CA ALA A 98 3.09 -6.53 9.59
C ALA A 98 1.66 -6.12 9.22
N LYS A 99 1.44 -4.85 8.86
CA LYS A 99 0.11 -4.34 8.46
C LYS A 99 -0.43 -5.05 7.21
N ALA A 100 0.36 -5.07 6.14
CA ALA A 100 -0.03 -5.69 4.87
C ALA A 100 -0.25 -7.21 5.03
N GLY A 101 0.62 -7.88 5.78
CA GLY A 101 0.51 -9.31 6.08
C GLY A 101 -0.75 -9.65 6.87
N ASN A 102 -1.00 -8.96 7.98
CA ASN A 102 -2.20 -9.17 8.80
C ASN A 102 -3.49 -8.93 8.01
N ARG A 103 -3.47 -7.94 7.13
CA ARG A 103 -4.60 -7.68 6.22
C ARG A 103 -4.82 -8.84 5.26
N VAL A 104 -3.77 -9.35 4.62
CA VAL A 104 -3.86 -10.50 3.72
C VAL A 104 -4.43 -11.70 4.47
N VAL A 105 -3.94 -11.99 5.68
CA VAL A 105 -4.47 -13.06 6.54
C VAL A 105 -5.96 -12.86 6.82
N ALA A 106 -6.38 -11.65 7.21
CA ALA A 106 -7.78 -11.34 7.46
C ALA A 106 -8.66 -11.55 6.21
N GLU A 107 -8.20 -11.10 5.04
CA GLU A 107 -8.93 -11.24 3.77
C GLU A 107 -9.06 -12.71 3.34
N LEU A 108 -8.02 -13.52 3.54
CA LEU A 108 -8.05 -14.96 3.26
C LEU A 108 -9.00 -15.69 4.21
N ASN A 109 -8.97 -15.38 5.50
CA ASN A 109 -9.89 -15.94 6.49
C ASN A 109 -11.35 -15.62 6.16
N GLN A 110 -11.66 -14.38 5.77
CA GLN A 110 -13.00 -13.98 5.34
C GLN A 110 -13.50 -14.76 4.12
N LYS A 111 -12.58 -15.30 3.30
CA LYS A 111 -12.89 -16.11 2.12
C LYS A 111 -12.86 -17.63 2.39
N GLY A 112 -12.70 -18.03 3.65
CA GLY A 112 -12.60 -19.44 4.05
C GLY A 112 -11.28 -20.12 3.67
N MET A 113 -10.26 -19.35 3.29
CA MET A 113 -8.92 -19.84 2.91
C MET A 113 -8.02 -19.91 4.15
N THR A 114 -8.45 -20.68 5.15
CA THR A 114 -7.85 -20.69 6.50
C THR A 114 -6.47 -21.33 6.53
N THR A 115 -6.23 -22.35 5.70
CA THR A 115 -4.92 -23.00 5.58
C THR A 115 -3.87 -22.01 5.07
N GLU A 116 -4.17 -21.33 3.96
CA GLU A 116 -3.25 -20.37 3.35
C GLU A 116 -3.07 -19.12 4.22
N ALA A 117 -4.13 -18.69 4.92
CA ALA A 117 -4.05 -17.63 5.91
C ALA A 117 -3.10 -18.01 7.06
N GLN A 118 -3.18 -19.24 7.56
CA GLN A 118 -2.32 -19.72 8.63
C GLN A 118 -0.85 -19.85 8.19
N GLU A 119 -0.60 -20.32 6.96
CA GLU A 119 0.75 -20.35 6.40
C GLU A 119 1.39 -18.96 6.36
N ILE A 120 0.65 -17.96 5.86
CA ILE A 120 1.14 -16.58 5.81
C ILE A 120 1.33 -16.02 7.22
N ALA A 121 0.43 -16.29 8.16
CA ALA A 121 0.56 -15.86 9.54
C ALA A 121 1.82 -16.44 10.21
N ASN A 122 2.09 -17.73 10.02
CA ASN A 122 3.28 -18.40 10.55
C ASN A 122 4.56 -17.81 9.94
N TRP A 123 4.56 -17.58 8.63
CA TRP A 123 5.69 -16.96 7.94
C TRP A 123 5.95 -15.52 8.43
N LEU A 124 4.89 -14.74 8.67
CA LEU A 124 5.01 -13.38 9.23
C LEU A 124 5.64 -13.42 10.63
N GLN A 125 5.20 -14.33 11.50
CA GLN A 125 5.78 -14.49 12.84
C GLN A 125 7.26 -14.89 12.80
N ALA A 126 7.66 -15.73 11.85
CA ALA A 126 9.05 -16.13 11.67
C ALA A 126 9.93 -15.01 11.07
N THR A 127 9.35 -14.17 10.21
CA THR A 127 10.09 -13.14 9.45
C THR A 127 10.20 -11.82 10.21
N ILE A 128 9.17 -11.47 10.98
CA ILE A 128 9.12 -10.21 11.73
C ILE A 128 9.89 -10.40 13.05
N PRO A 129 11.00 -9.67 13.27
CA PRO A 129 11.74 -9.78 14.53
C PRO A 129 10.86 -9.31 15.70
N PRO A 130 10.90 -10.01 16.86
CA PRO A 130 10.17 -9.62 18.05
C PRO A 130 10.89 -8.46 18.76
N THR A 131 11.03 -7.31 18.09
CA THR A 131 11.63 -6.10 18.67
C THR A 131 10.56 -5.16 19.21
N GLN A 132 10.82 -4.55 20.37
CA GLN A 132 9.88 -3.65 21.04
C GLN A 132 9.45 -2.46 20.17
N ASP A 133 10.30 -2.01 19.24
CA ASP A 133 9.98 -0.93 18.29
C ASP A 133 8.93 -1.36 17.25
N VAL A 134 8.93 -2.63 16.86
CA VAL A 134 7.90 -3.20 15.99
C VAL A 134 6.59 -3.34 16.76
N VAL A 135 6.64 -3.81 18.01
CA VAL A 135 5.46 -3.87 18.89
C VAL A 135 4.89 -2.48 19.12
N ARG A 136 5.74 -1.47 19.34
CA ARG A 136 5.33 -0.07 19.52
C ARG A 136 4.80 0.54 18.21
N GLY A 137 5.37 0.23 17.05
CA GLY A 137 4.86 0.68 15.74
C GLY A 137 3.52 0.03 15.35
N ILE A 138 3.32 -1.25 15.69
CA ILE A 138 2.04 -1.95 15.54
C ILE A 138 1.01 -1.37 16.54
N SER A 139 1.40 -1.22 17.80
CA SER A 139 0.52 -0.71 18.87
C SER A 139 0.22 0.79 18.75
N ALA A 140 1.14 1.60 18.23
CA ALA A 140 0.89 3.02 17.97
C ALA A 140 -0.05 3.23 16.78
N GLY A 141 -0.06 2.30 15.80
CA GLY A 141 -1.10 2.26 14.78
C GLY A 141 -2.48 1.84 15.34
N MET A 142 -2.52 1.10 16.45
CA MET A 142 -3.75 0.67 17.13
C MET A 142 -4.23 1.67 18.21
N ASN A 143 -3.32 2.46 18.79
CA ASN A 143 -3.56 3.38 19.91
C ASN A 143 -3.25 4.85 19.56
N ALA A 144 -3.21 5.22 18.28
CA ALA A 144 -3.17 6.62 17.90
C ALA A 144 -4.49 7.29 18.33
N THR A 145 -4.47 7.92 19.51
CA THR A 145 -5.51 8.84 19.98
C THR A 145 -5.89 9.78 18.82
N PRO A 146 -7.17 9.98 18.49
CA PRO A 146 -7.57 10.65 17.25
C PRO A 146 -7.22 12.13 17.34
N ALA A 147 -6.04 12.50 16.88
CA ALA A 147 -5.62 13.87 16.70
C ALA A 147 -6.38 14.46 15.49
N LYS A 148 -7.63 14.90 15.74
CA LYS A 148 -8.58 15.42 14.74
C LYS A 148 -8.96 14.34 13.70
N LYS A 149 -10.26 14.12 13.44
CA LYS A 149 -10.70 13.21 12.37
C LYS A 149 -10.37 13.85 11.02
N VAL A 150 -9.13 13.71 10.59
CA VAL A 150 -8.64 14.12 9.28
C VAL A 150 -9.16 13.06 8.30
N ILE A 151 -10.20 13.39 7.53
CA ILE A 151 -10.89 12.45 6.64
C ILE A 151 -10.12 12.42 5.32
N LEU A 152 -9.61 11.26 4.93
CA LEU A 152 -9.03 11.09 3.59
C LEU A 152 -10.13 10.73 2.58
N PRO A 153 -9.99 11.16 1.30
CA PRO A 153 -10.84 10.66 0.23
C PRO A 153 -10.83 9.14 0.18
N THR A 154 -11.96 8.52 -0.18
CA THR A 154 -12.05 7.04 -0.31
C THR A 154 -11.19 6.48 -1.44
N HIS A 155 -10.86 7.31 -2.43
CA HIS A 155 -10.04 6.96 -3.59
C HIS A 155 -9.00 8.04 -3.88
N CYS A 156 -7.81 7.63 -4.30
CA CYS A 156 -6.76 8.56 -4.69
C CYS A 156 -7.21 9.33 -5.94
N PRO A 157 -7.26 10.67 -5.90
CA PRO A 157 -7.70 11.47 -7.04
C PRO A 157 -6.75 11.35 -8.24
N SER A 158 -5.51 10.91 -8.00
CA SER A 158 -4.51 10.78 -9.06
C SER A 158 -4.54 9.41 -9.77
N CYS A 159 -4.63 8.30 -9.02
CA CYS A 159 -4.60 6.95 -9.63
C CYS A 159 -5.91 6.17 -9.55
N GLY A 160 -6.92 6.65 -8.81
CA GLY A 160 -8.19 5.96 -8.58
C GLY A 160 -8.11 4.74 -7.66
N GLY A 161 -6.98 4.52 -6.98
CA GLY A 161 -6.82 3.40 -6.03
C GLY A 161 -7.52 3.70 -4.71
N SER A 162 -8.19 2.72 -4.11
CA SER A 162 -8.91 2.89 -2.83
C SER A 162 -7.94 3.19 -1.69
N ILE A 163 -8.24 4.20 -0.88
CA ILE A 163 -7.40 4.62 0.24
C ILE A 163 -7.99 4.07 1.52
N ILE A 164 -7.11 3.56 2.38
CA ILE A 164 -7.47 3.12 3.73
C ILE A 164 -6.58 3.91 4.68
N ALA A 165 -7.21 4.74 5.51
CA ALA A 165 -6.55 5.76 6.32
C ALA A 165 -5.50 5.18 7.27
N ASP A 166 -5.71 3.95 7.76
CA ASP A 166 -4.80 3.29 8.70
C ASP A 166 -3.57 2.68 8.02
N ASP A 167 -3.63 2.50 6.70
CA ASP A 167 -2.58 1.86 5.91
C ASP A 167 -1.66 2.88 5.21
N VAL A 168 -2.06 4.15 5.10
CA VAL A 168 -1.25 5.17 4.43
C VAL A 168 -0.15 5.71 5.33
N GLU A 169 0.95 6.11 4.70
CA GLU A 169 2.05 6.81 5.36
C GLU A 169 1.73 8.31 5.41
N TRP A 170 1.58 8.87 6.60
CA TRP A 170 1.34 10.29 6.78
C TRP A 170 2.64 11.08 6.58
N LEU A 171 2.61 12.05 5.67
CA LEU A 171 3.73 12.94 5.38
C LEU A 171 3.72 14.18 6.28
N ASP A 172 2.52 14.65 6.63
CA ASP A 172 2.27 15.72 7.59
C ASP A 172 0.86 15.56 8.21
N GLU A 173 0.42 16.54 9.00
CA GLU A 173 -0.84 16.52 9.76
C GLU A 173 -2.10 16.39 8.87
N ILE A 174 -2.02 16.73 7.58
CA ILE A 174 -3.17 16.77 6.66
C ILE A 174 -2.89 16.07 5.31
N THR A 175 -1.71 15.50 5.13
CA THR A 175 -1.24 14.91 3.88
C THR A 175 -0.69 13.52 4.12
N ALA A 176 -1.23 12.55 3.39
CA ALA A 176 -0.74 11.17 3.38
C ALA A 176 -0.23 10.77 2.00
N GLU A 177 0.74 9.87 1.92
CA GLU A 177 1.21 9.29 0.66
C GLU A 177 0.27 8.16 0.21
N CYS A 178 -0.09 8.17 -1.07
CA CYS A 178 -0.87 7.09 -1.67
C CYS A 178 -0.05 5.79 -1.75
N ASN A 179 -0.48 4.72 -1.08
CA ASN A 179 0.17 3.40 -1.17
C ASN A 179 0.25 2.79 -2.58
N TRP A 180 -0.56 3.32 -3.52
CA TRP A 180 -0.62 2.86 -4.90
C TRP A 180 0.36 3.60 -5.79
N CYS A 181 0.18 4.92 -5.94
CA CYS A 181 0.93 5.75 -6.88
C CYS A 181 1.93 6.69 -6.20
N GLY A 182 1.87 6.77 -4.87
CA GLY A 182 2.59 7.67 -3.97
C GLY A 182 2.63 9.13 -4.36
N ASN A 183 1.56 9.58 -5.01
CA ASN A 183 1.21 10.98 -4.93
C ASN A 183 0.71 11.30 -3.52
N PRO A 184 0.98 12.52 -3.02
CA PRO A 184 0.36 13.01 -1.81
C PRO A 184 -1.16 13.13 -2.00
N ILE A 185 -1.89 12.71 -1.00
CA ILE A 185 -3.34 12.83 -0.86
C ILE A 185 -3.57 13.76 0.31
N ARG A 186 -4.29 14.86 0.06
CA ARG A 186 -4.74 15.73 1.13
C ARG A 186 -6.06 15.24 1.71
N ALA A 187 -6.20 15.44 3.00
CA ALA A 187 -7.44 15.25 3.70
C ALA A 187 -8.50 16.27 3.27
N GLU A 188 -9.74 15.82 3.30
CA GLU A 188 -10.94 16.62 3.14
C GLU A 188 -11.20 17.38 4.45
N SER A 189 -11.64 18.63 4.30
CA SER A 189 -11.93 19.56 5.41
C SER A 189 -13.38 19.45 5.84
#